data_AF-A0A5J4P5C9-F1
#
_entry.id   AF-A0A5J4P5C9-F1
#
_cell.length_a   1.000
_cell.length_b   1.000
_cell.length_c   1.000
_cell.angle_alpha   90.00
_cell.angle_beta   90.00
_cell.angle_gamma   90.00
#
_symmetry.space_group_name_H-M   'P 1'
#
loop_
_entity.id
_entity.type
_entity.pdbx_description
1 polymer ?
#
loop_
_entity_poly.entity_id
_entity_poly.type
_entity_poly.pdbx_seq_one_letter_code
_entity_poly.pdbx_strand_id
1 'polypeptide(L)'
;DLQKEEKELLPVSATTNLVTVSKEDSPSKKIVGKDNPFNCKLDGDAIELLTGCVNDARIFTTEIIPQLLENFFYCRLEGALKSENNRLLAYFMTQLSLRRYITYEWQSVIANHKLILAPKKEKYLNTSDLSTANDNVKYIAPKKSEIIDKYVKELKKH
;
A
#
# COMPACT_ATOMS: atom_id res chain seq x y z
N ASP A 1 -74.61 18.30 -15.50
CA ASP A 1 -73.90 17.45 -16.46
C ASP A 1 -72.45 17.26 -16.02
N LEU A 2 -72.14 16.13 -15.36
CA LEU A 2 -71.72 14.83 -15.95
C LEU A 2 -70.23 14.89 -16.33
N GLN A 3 -69.30 14.43 -15.48
CA GLN A 3 -68.88 13.02 -15.22
C GLN A 3 -68.41 12.23 -16.46
N LYS A 4 -67.22 11.61 -16.31
CA LYS A 4 -66.62 10.48 -17.08
C LYS A 4 -66.09 10.88 -18.48
N GLU A 5 -64.90 10.46 -18.91
CA GLU A 5 -64.48 9.06 -18.99
C GLU A 5 -62.96 8.87 -18.89
N GLU A 6 -62.61 7.91 -18.04
CA GLU A 6 -61.35 7.20 -17.90
C GLU A 6 -61.16 6.25 -19.10
N LYS A 7 -59.95 6.19 -19.67
CA LYS A 7 -59.48 4.96 -20.32
C LYS A 7 -57.96 4.82 -20.16
N GLU A 8 -57.61 3.70 -19.56
CA GLU A 8 -56.28 3.22 -19.18
C GLU A 8 -55.29 3.11 -20.35
N LEU A 9 -54.01 3.32 -20.04
CA LEU A 9 -52.96 2.30 -20.16
C LEU A 9 -51.70 2.75 -19.38
N LEU A 10 -51.29 1.99 -18.35
CA LEU A 10 -50.01 2.12 -17.61
C LEU A 10 -48.99 1.08 -18.14
N PRO A 11 -47.70 1.04 -17.67
CA PRO A 11 -46.78 2.09 -17.18
C PRO A 11 -45.34 1.92 -17.75
N VAL A 12 -44.46 2.95 -17.70
CA VAL A 12 -43.01 2.70 -17.51
C VAL A 12 -42.38 3.82 -16.69
N SER A 13 -42.07 3.51 -15.43
CA SER A 13 -41.18 4.29 -14.57
C SER A 13 -39.73 4.17 -15.04
N ALA A 14 -39.03 5.29 -15.17
CA ALA A 14 -37.56 5.30 -15.19
C ALA A 14 -37.03 6.61 -14.58
N THR A 15 -36.87 6.61 -13.26
CA THR A 15 -35.85 7.42 -12.57
C THR A 15 -34.71 6.47 -12.25
N THR A 16 -33.51 6.71 -12.80
CA THR A 16 -32.29 6.12 -12.26
C THR A 16 -31.15 7.12 -12.32
N ASN A 17 -30.78 7.60 -11.14
CA ASN A 17 -29.54 8.31 -10.85
C ASN A 17 -28.33 7.47 -11.24
N LEU A 18 -27.38 8.08 -11.97
CA LEU A 18 -26.07 7.51 -12.22
C LEU A 18 -25.21 7.69 -10.96
N VAL A 19 -25.19 6.66 -10.09
CA VAL A 19 -24.13 6.47 -9.11
C VAL A 19 -23.18 5.43 -9.68
N THR A 20 -22.03 5.88 -10.18
CA THR A 20 -20.91 5.02 -10.56
C THR A 20 -20.25 4.48 -9.29
N VAL A 21 -20.75 3.34 -8.80
CA VAL A 21 -20.08 2.54 -7.79
C VAL A 21 -18.97 1.74 -8.46
N SER A 22 -17.71 2.10 -8.19
CA SER A 22 -16.57 1.24 -8.49
C SER A 22 -16.58 0.04 -7.55
N LYS A 23 -17.10 -1.10 -8.03
CA LYS A 23 -16.88 -2.40 -7.41
C LYS A 23 -15.54 -2.94 -7.87
N GLU A 24 -14.61 -3.12 -6.95
CA GLU A 24 -13.64 -4.24 -6.94
C GLU A 24 -12.95 -4.29 -5.58
N ASP A 25 -13.70 -4.76 -4.57
CA ASP A 25 -13.12 -5.22 -3.31
C ASP A 25 -13.11 -6.74 -3.31
N SER A 26 -12.14 -7.31 -4.05
CA SER A 26 -11.82 -8.73 -3.96
C SER A 26 -11.14 -8.98 -2.60
N PRO A 27 -11.63 -9.94 -1.80
CA PRO A 27 -11.03 -10.23 -0.51
C PRO A 27 -9.61 -10.73 -0.72
N SER A 28 -8.64 -10.10 -0.04
CA SER A 28 -7.26 -10.55 0.04
C SER A 28 -7.23 -12.04 0.37
N LYS A 29 -6.69 -12.87 -0.54
CA LYS A 29 -6.55 -14.33 -0.31
C LYS A 29 -5.71 -14.55 0.94
N LYS A 30 -6.36 -14.83 2.07
CA LYS A 30 -5.69 -15.24 3.31
C LYS A 30 -5.15 -16.65 3.12
N ILE A 31 -3.82 -16.78 3.04
CA ILE A 31 -3.15 -18.08 3.08
C ILE A 31 -3.07 -18.50 4.54
N VAL A 32 -3.74 -19.59 4.91
CA VAL A 32 -3.74 -20.13 6.28
C VAL A 32 -2.32 -20.64 6.63
N GLY A 33 -1.84 -20.33 7.84
CA GLY A 33 -0.57 -20.85 8.38
C GLY A 33 0.68 -19.97 8.16
N LYS A 34 0.53 -18.73 7.68
CA LYS A 34 1.62 -17.77 7.58
C LYS A 34 1.26 -16.51 8.38
N ASP A 35 1.60 -16.52 9.67
CA ASP A 35 1.15 -15.52 10.64
C ASP A 35 1.65 -14.09 10.33
N ASN A 36 2.71 -13.98 9.53
CA ASN A 36 3.19 -12.72 8.97
C ASN A 36 3.51 -12.89 7.45
N PRO A 37 2.72 -12.28 6.54
CA PRO A 37 2.95 -12.34 5.10
C PRO A 37 4.32 -11.80 4.65
N PHE A 38 4.85 -10.77 5.31
CA PHE A 38 6.19 -10.24 5.05
C PHE A 38 7.29 -11.14 5.61
N ASN A 39 6.99 -12.10 6.48
CA ASN A 39 7.99 -12.84 7.25
C ASN A 39 8.99 -11.88 7.93
N CYS A 40 8.46 -10.83 8.57
CA CYS A 40 9.25 -9.78 9.19
C CYS A 40 10.08 -10.33 10.36
N LYS A 41 11.34 -9.92 10.44
CA LYS A 41 12.30 -10.30 11.50
C LYS A 41 12.87 -9.10 12.25
N LEU A 42 12.23 -7.94 12.13
CA LEU A 42 12.63 -6.71 12.81
C LEU A 42 12.12 -6.78 14.26
N ASP A 43 12.98 -6.44 15.22
CA ASP A 43 12.58 -6.22 16.61
C ASP A 43 12.17 -4.76 16.86
N GLY A 44 11.85 -4.43 18.11
CA GLY A 44 11.38 -3.08 18.48
C GLY A 44 12.38 -1.99 18.13
N ASP A 45 13.65 -2.16 18.51
CA ASP A 45 14.72 -1.19 18.25
C ASP A 45 14.94 -1.00 16.74
N ALA A 46 14.90 -2.09 15.97
CA ALA A 46 14.97 -2.04 14.51
C ALA A 46 13.78 -1.29 13.89
N ILE A 47 12.56 -1.48 14.41
CA ILE A 47 11.37 -0.76 13.97
C ILE A 47 11.45 0.73 14.31
N GLU A 48 11.94 1.10 15.50
CA GLU A 48 12.16 2.50 15.87
C GLU A 48 13.18 3.18 14.94
N LEU A 49 14.32 2.51 14.70
CA LEU A 49 15.35 3.00 13.78
C LEU A 49 14.80 3.20 12.37
N LEU A 50 14.04 2.23 11.85
CA LEU A 50 13.44 2.31 10.52
C LEU A 50 12.31 3.34 10.46
N THR A 51 11.65 3.65 11.58
CA THR A 51 10.66 4.72 11.64
C THR A 51 11.33 6.07 11.39
N GLY A 52 12.49 6.31 12.01
CA GLY A 52 13.34 7.46 11.68
C GLY A 52 13.70 7.50 10.20
N CYS A 53 14.12 6.37 9.64
CA CYS A 53 14.44 6.23 8.22
C CYS A 53 13.30 6.64 7.28
N VAL A 54 12.09 6.10 7.47
CA VAL A 54 10.97 6.36 6.56
C VAL A 54 10.49 7.82 6.63
N ASN A 55 10.60 8.46 7.80
CA ASN A 55 10.23 9.86 8.01
C ASN A 55 11.28 10.82 7.43
N ASP A 56 12.57 10.61 7.72
CA ASP A 56 13.66 11.45 7.22
C ASP A 56 13.75 11.39 5.69
N ALA A 57 13.65 10.19 5.12
CA ALA A 57 13.63 9.99 3.68
C ALA A 57 12.31 10.48 3.04
N ARG A 58 11.26 10.73 3.83
CA ARG A 58 9.89 10.98 3.36
C ARG A 58 9.43 9.94 2.35
N ILE A 59 9.48 8.67 2.74
CA ILE A 59 8.98 7.57 1.91
C ILE A 59 7.45 7.68 1.76
N PHE A 60 6.79 8.12 2.82
CA PHE A 60 5.35 8.36 2.89
C PHE A 60 5.04 9.84 2.94
N THR A 61 3.81 10.20 2.56
CA THR A 61 3.34 11.59 2.59
C THR A 61 3.03 12.08 4.01
N THR A 62 2.93 11.17 4.97
CA THR A 62 2.62 11.43 6.37
C THR A 62 3.74 10.95 7.27
N GLU A 63 3.87 11.56 8.44
CA GLU A 63 4.75 11.09 9.49
C GLU A 63 4.25 9.75 10.05
N ILE A 64 5.18 8.82 10.23
CA ILE A 64 4.92 7.46 10.71
C ILE A 64 5.44 7.33 12.14
N ILE A 65 4.68 6.67 13.00
CA ILE A 65 5.11 6.27 14.34
C ILE A 65 5.50 4.79 14.37
N PRO A 66 6.32 4.31 15.33
CA PRO A 66 6.80 2.93 15.36
C PRO A 66 5.69 1.88 15.27
N GLN A 67 4.61 2.06 16.02
CA GLN A 67 3.45 1.16 16.00
C GLN A 67 2.79 1.06 14.62
N LEU A 68 2.77 2.17 13.86
CA LEU A 68 2.18 2.19 12.53
C LEU A 68 3.09 1.45 11.53
N LEU A 69 4.41 1.60 11.65
CA LEU A 69 5.37 0.87 10.83
C LEU A 69 5.38 -0.63 11.15
N GLU A 70 5.27 -0.99 12.43
CA GLU A 70 5.08 -2.37 12.86
C GLU A 70 3.80 -2.96 12.24
N ASN A 71 2.67 -2.28 12.39
CA ASN A 71 1.42 -2.71 11.79
C ASN A 71 1.50 -2.86 10.26
N PHE A 72 2.28 -2.02 9.58
CA PHE A 72 2.58 -2.20 8.15
C PHE A 72 3.28 -3.54 7.87
N PHE A 73 4.37 -3.85 8.59
CA PHE A 73 5.13 -5.09 8.39
C PHE A 73 4.43 -6.36 8.88
N TYR A 74 3.44 -6.23 9.76
CA TYR A 74 2.59 -7.35 10.17
C TYR A 74 1.27 -7.44 9.38
N CYS A 75 1.06 -6.57 8.38
CA CYS A 75 -0.18 -6.48 7.60
C CYS A 75 -1.44 -6.26 8.47
N ARG A 76 -1.32 -5.45 9.53
CA ARG A 76 -2.36 -5.11 10.52
C ARG A 76 -2.86 -3.66 10.40
N LEU A 77 -2.50 -2.95 9.33
CA LEU A 77 -2.98 -1.58 9.13
C LEU A 77 -4.49 -1.53 8.94
N GLU A 78 -5.15 -0.63 9.68
CA GLU A 78 -6.54 -0.23 9.45
C GLU A 78 -6.59 0.86 8.38
N GLY A 79 -6.16 0.51 7.16
CA GLY A 79 -6.04 1.43 6.03
C GLY A 79 -4.75 1.24 5.25
N ALA A 80 -4.34 2.27 4.51
CA ALA A 80 -3.15 2.24 3.68
C ALA A 80 -2.31 3.51 3.86
N LEU A 81 -1.00 3.34 3.79
CA LEU A 81 -0.08 4.46 3.75
C LEU A 81 0.01 5.02 2.33
N LYS A 82 0.17 6.32 2.20
CA LYS A 82 0.36 6.94 0.88
C LYS A 82 1.85 7.15 0.64
N SER A 83 2.33 6.56 -0.44
CA SER A 83 3.72 6.75 -0.88
C SER A 83 3.92 8.16 -1.42
N GLU A 84 5.06 8.78 -1.11
CA GLU A 84 5.49 10.04 -1.73
C GLU A 84 6.17 9.74 -3.08
N ASN A 85 7.01 8.70 -3.11
CA ASN A 85 7.73 8.27 -4.30
C ASN A 85 7.85 6.74 -4.35
N ASN A 86 7.17 6.11 -5.32
CA ASN A 86 7.17 4.65 -5.49
C ASN A 86 8.56 4.06 -5.68
N ARG A 87 9.48 4.78 -6.34
CA ARG A 87 10.86 4.30 -6.55
C ARG A 87 11.63 4.30 -5.23
N LEU A 88 11.42 5.30 -4.38
CA LEU A 88 12.06 5.37 -3.07
C LEU A 88 11.51 4.29 -2.13
N LEU A 89 10.19 4.08 -2.12
CA LEU A 89 9.55 2.96 -1.43
C LEU A 89 10.10 1.61 -1.91
N ALA A 90 10.16 1.40 -3.23
CA ALA A 90 10.68 0.16 -3.79
C ALA A 90 12.15 -0.07 -3.40
N TYR A 91 12.98 0.98 -3.42
CA TYR A 91 14.37 0.88 -2.96
C TYR A 91 14.45 0.47 -1.49
N PHE A 92 13.66 1.10 -0.61
CA PHE A 92 13.59 0.75 0.80
C PHE A 92 13.22 -0.72 1.02
N MET A 93 12.11 -1.18 0.43
CA MET A 93 11.66 -2.57 0.56
C MET A 93 12.70 -3.56 0.01
N THR A 94 13.34 -3.22 -1.10
CA THR A 94 14.44 -4.02 -1.66
C THR A 94 15.64 -4.10 -0.72
N GLN A 95 16.06 -2.99 -0.09
CA GLN A 95 17.18 -3.02 0.87
C GLN A 95 16.92 -3.94 2.07
N LEU A 96 15.68 -3.95 2.59
CA LEU A 96 15.26 -4.83 3.67
C LEU A 96 15.19 -6.30 3.23
N SER A 97 14.62 -6.56 2.06
CA SER A 97 14.52 -7.90 1.46
C SER A 97 15.89 -8.52 1.19
N LEU A 98 16.83 -7.76 0.62
CA LEU A 98 18.19 -8.22 0.34
C LEU A 98 18.94 -8.63 1.61
N ARG A 99 18.60 -8.02 2.75
CA ARG A 99 19.15 -8.35 4.08
C ARG A 99 18.31 -9.38 4.84
N ARG A 100 17.29 -9.95 4.20
CA ARG A 100 16.42 -11.00 4.76
C ARG A 100 15.61 -10.57 5.99
N TYR A 101 15.40 -9.27 6.18
CA TYR A 101 14.49 -8.75 7.23
C TYR A 101 13.03 -8.95 6.86
N ILE A 102 12.73 -8.99 5.55
CA ILE A 102 11.40 -9.30 5.00
C ILE A 102 11.55 -10.26 3.80
N THR A 103 10.44 -10.80 3.33
CA THR A 103 10.35 -11.68 2.17
C THR A 103 10.77 -11.01 0.86
N TYR A 104 11.29 -11.80 -0.08
CA TYR A 104 11.57 -11.35 -1.44
C TYR A 104 10.32 -10.97 -2.22
N GLU A 105 9.19 -11.62 -1.89
CA GLU A 105 7.87 -11.40 -2.49
C GLU A 105 7.14 -10.16 -1.94
N TRP A 106 7.87 -9.18 -1.42
CA TRP A 106 7.30 -8.02 -0.72
C TRP A 106 6.30 -7.24 -1.58
N GLN A 107 6.50 -7.22 -2.90
CA GLN A 107 5.60 -6.57 -3.87
C GLN A 107 4.20 -7.21 -3.84
N SER A 108 4.17 -8.55 -3.84
CA SER A 108 2.94 -9.33 -3.76
C SER A 108 2.25 -9.13 -2.43
N VAL A 109 3.01 -9.04 -1.33
CA VAL A 109 2.44 -8.76 0.00
C VAL A 109 1.77 -7.38 0.03
N ILE A 110 2.45 -6.33 -0.42
CA ILE A 110 1.87 -4.97 -0.47
C ILE A 110 0.59 -4.96 -1.30
N ALA A 111 0.62 -5.55 -2.50
CA ALA A 111 -0.51 -5.54 -3.41
C ALA A 111 -1.71 -6.33 -2.86
N ASN A 112 -1.47 -7.54 -2.33
CA ASN A 112 -2.52 -8.40 -1.81
C ASN A 112 -3.20 -7.82 -0.56
N HIS A 113 -2.44 -7.13 0.28
CA HIS A 113 -2.94 -6.52 1.51
C HIS A 113 -3.31 -5.03 1.33
N LYS A 114 -3.27 -4.51 0.10
CA LYS A 114 -3.65 -3.13 -0.24
C LYS A 114 -2.98 -2.09 0.68
N LEU A 115 -1.71 -2.30 1.03
CA LEU A 115 -1.06 -1.51 2.10
C LEU A 115 -0.64 -0.11 1.67
N ILE A 116 -0.48 0.13 0.36
CA ILE A 116 0.08 1.39 -0.17
C ILE A 116 -0.80 2.00 -1.25
N LEU A 117 -1.09 3.30 -1.11
CA LEU A 117 -1.66 4.16 -2.14
C LEU A 117 -0.57 4.86 -2.97
N ALA A 118 -0.88 5.07 -4.25
CA ALA A 118 -0.03 5.84 -5.16
C ALA A 118 0.02 7.34 -4.78
N PRO A 119 1.10 8.07 -5.13
CA PRO A 119 1.26 9.47 -4.73
C PRO A 119 0.21 10.39 -5.36
N LYS A 120 -0.09 10.17 -6.65
CA LYS A 120 -0.96 11.05 -7.46
C LYS A 120 -2.37 10.53 -7.67
N LYS A 121 -2.63 9.27 -7.31
CA LYS A 121 -3.90 8.59 -7.54
C LYS A 121 -4.34 7.94 -6.25
N GLU A 122 -5.63 8.02 -5.92
CA GLU A 122 -6.23 7.27 -4.80
C GLU A 122 -6.43 5.79 -5.16
N LYS A 123 -5.40 5.19 -5.77
CA LYS A 123 -5.38 3.80 -6.20
C LYS A 123 -4.29 3.07 -5.42
N TYR A 124 -4.61 1.87 -4.96
CA TYR A 124 -3.63 0.93 -4.42
C TYR A 124 -2.56 0.57 -5.46
N LEU A 125 -1.32 0.50 -5.02
CA LEU A 125 -0.24 -0.02 -5.85
C LEU A 125 -0.40 -1.53 -6.02
N ASN A 126 -0.41 -1.98 -7.27
CA ASN A 126 -0.40 -3.41 -7.59
C ASN A 126 1.04 -3.91 -7.82
N THR A 127 1.19 -5.22 -8.04
CA THR A 127 2.50 -5.85 -8.26
C THR A 127 3.23 -5.26 -9.46
N SER A 128 2.52 -4.93 -10.55
CA SER A 128 3.09 -4.30 -11.74
C SER A 128 3.62 -2.89 -11.45
N ASP A 129 2.83 -2.06 -10.76
CA ASP A 129 3.23 -0.71 -10.34
C ASP A 129 4.53 -0.75 -9.53
N LEU A 130 4.64 -1.70 -8.59
CA LEU A 130 5.82 -1.90 -7.74
C LEU A 130 7.01 -2.50 -8.51
N SER A 131 6.76 -3.41 -9.46
CA SER A 131 7.81 -4.01 -10.29
C SER A 131 8.47 -2.96 -11.16
N THR A 132 7.66 -2.15 -11.85
CA THR A 132 8.17 -1.03 -12.64
C THR A 132 8.97 -0.07 -11.76
N ALA A 133 8.49 0.26 -10.56
CA ALA A 133 9.24 1.11 -9.64
C ALA A 133 10.60 0.50 -9.26
N ASN A 134 10.64 -0.80 -8.94
CA ASN A 134 11.86 -1.52 -8.56
C ASN A 134 12.86 -1.65 -9.73
N ASP A 135 12.40 -1.94 -10.94
CA ASP A 135 13.26 -2.05 -12.12
C ASP A 135 13.92 -0.71 -12.46
N ASN A 136 13.19 0.40 -12.33
CA ASN A 136 13.75 1.74 -12.56
C ASN A 136 14.88 2.09 -11.58
N VAL A 137 14.85 1.55 -10.37
CA VAL A 137 15.85 1.82 -9.34
C VAL A 137 17.21 1.19 -9.68
N LYS A 138 17.24 0.11 -10.46
CA LYS A 138 18.48 -0.55 -10.91
C LYS A 138 19.38 0.36 -11.75
N TYR A 139 18.78 1.29 -12.49
CA TYR A 139 19.50 2.17 -13.41
C TYR A 139 19.86 3.51 -12.77
N ILE A 140 18.96 4.04 -11.93
CA ILE A 140 19.11 5.35 -11.31
C ILE A 140 18.62 5.25 -9.87
N ALA A 141 19.50 5.53 -8.93
CA ALA A 141 19.13 5.61 -7.51
C ALA A 141 18.09 6.74 -7.30
N PRO A 142 17.02 6.51 -6.54
CA PRO A 142 16.05 7.56 -6.23
C PRO A 142 16.71 8.62 -5.33
N LYS A 143 16.31 9.89 -5.47
CA LYS A 143 16.71 10.93 -4.52
C LYS A 143 16.36 10.48 -3.10
N LYS A 144 17.24 10.75 -2.12
CA LYS A 144 17.11 10.34 -0.72
C LYS A 144 17.41 8.86 -0.45
N SER A 145 17.89 8.09 -1.43
CA SER A 145 18.38 6.73 -1.20
C SER A 145 19.54 6.68 -0.21
N GLU A 146 20.37 7.73 -0.19
CA GLU A 146 21.50 7.87 0.71
C GLU A 146 21.08 7.90 2.20
N ILE A 147 19.89 8.41 2.49
CA ILE A 147 19.31 8.39 3.85
C ILE A 147 18.98 6.95 4.23
N ILE A 148 18.34 6.20 3.33
CA ILE A 148 18.03 4.78 3.54
C ILE A 148 19.32 3.98 3.75
N ASP A 149 20.35 4.22 2.95
CA ASP A 149 21.63 3.51 3.07
C ASP A 149 22.29 3.72 4.43
N LYS A 150 22.23 4.95 4.97
CA LYS A 150 22.73 5.27 6.31
C LYS A 150 22.02 4.43 7.36
N TYR A 151 20.69 4.48 7.41
CA TYR A 151 19.90 3.74 8.40
C TYR A 151 20.04 2.23 8.25
N VAL A 152 20.03 1.73 7.03
CA VAL A 152 20.19 0.30 6.75
C VAL A 152 21.59 -0.22 7.11
N LYS A 153 22.61 0.64 7.08
CA LYS A 153 23.96 0.30 7.59
C LYS A 153 23.98 0.23 9.11
N GLU A 154 23.25 1.11 9.80
CA GLU A 154 23.09 1.10 11.26
C GLU A 154 22.27 -0.12 11.72
N LEU A 155 21.23 -0.48 10.97
CA LEU A 155 20.38 -1.64 11.24
C LEU A 155 21.16 -2.96 11.33
N LYS A 156 22.28 -3.10 10.61
CA LYS A 156 23.15 -4.31 10.69
C LYS A 156 23.82 -4.51 12.05
N LYS A 157 23.76 -3.51 12.94
CA LYS A 157 24.33 -3.59 14.29
C LYS A 157 23.34 -4.19 15.30
N HIS A 158 22.09 -4.38 14.87
CA HIS A 158 21.03 -5.11 15.57
C HIS A 158 20.92 -6.50 14.96
#